data_AF-A0A835J2U4-F1
#
_entry.id   AF-A0A835J2U4-F1
#
_cell.length_a   1.000
_cell.length_b   1.000
_cell.length_c   1.000
_cell.angle_alpha   90.00
_cell.angle_beta   90.00
_cell.angle_gamma   90.00
#
_symmetry.space_group_name_H-M   'P 1'
#
loop_
_entity.id
_entity.type
_entity.pdbx_description
1 polymer ?
#
loop_
_entity_poly.entity_id
_entity_poly.type
_entity_poly.pdbx_seq_one_letter_code
_entity_poly.pdbx_strand_id
1 'polypeptide(L)'
;MEMSIAPPKEESIQIREVWNDNLEEEFALIREIVDRFNHVAMDTEFPGVVLRPVGNFKNIRFFDLINTYFPMVYDIKHLMKFCNSLHGGLNKLAELLEVERIGVCHQAGSDSLLTSCTFKKLKDNFFSGSTEKYAGVLYGLGVENGQNIN
;
A
#
# COMPACT_ATOMS: atom_id res chain seq x y z
N MET A 1 28.52 -4.65 -9.09
CA MET A 1 28.42 -3.25 -8.61
C MET A 1 26.96 -2.97 -8.40
N GLU A 2 26.48 -3.00 -7.16
CA GLU A 2 25.15 -2.48 -6.85
C GLU A 2 25.19 -0.96 -7.08
N MET A 3 24.41 -0.48 -8.04
CA MET A 3 24.16 0.95 -8.15
C MET A 3 23.12 1.30 -7.10
N SER A 4 23.56 1.90 -6.00
CA SER A 4 22.66 2.59 -5.08
C SER A 4 22.09 3.82 -5.80
N ILE A 5 20.88 3.70 -6.33
CA ILE A 5 20.15 4.83 -6.88
C ILE A 5 19.72 5.69 -5.68
N ALA A 6 20.35 6.86 -5.53
CA ALA A 6 19.92 7.86 -4.56
C ALA A 6 18.43 8.17 -4.78
N PRO A 7 17.63 8.39 -3.72
CA PRO A 7 16.22 8.70 -3.90
C PRO A 7 16.06 9.90 -4.85
N PRO A 8 15.10 9.85 -5.79
CA PRO A 8 14.85 10.97 -6.67
C PRO A 8 14.54 12.21 -5.84
N LYS A 9 15.08 13.37 -6.25
CA LYS A 9 14.75 14.67 -5.63
C LYS A 9 13.25 14.91 -5.81
N GLU A 10 12.58 15.45 -4.80
CA GLU A 10 11.12 15.70 -4.78
C GLU A 10 10.60 16.42 -6.04
N GLU A 11 11.37 17.35 -6.61
CA GLU A 11 11.05 18.07 -7.85
C GLU A 11 10.94 17.20 -9.11
N SER A 12 11.36 15.93 -9.05
CA SER A 12 11.32 14.98 -10.18
C SER A 12 10.14 14.00 -10.13
N ILE A 13 9.34 14.00 -9.06
CA ILE A 13 8.23 13.07 -8.90
C ILE A 13 7.02 13.57 -9.69
N GLN A 14 6.49 12.71 -10.57
CA GLN A 14 5.30 13.01 -11.38
C GLN A 14 4.18 12.03 -11.05
N ILE A 15 3.00 12.57 -10.78
CA ILE A 15 1.73 11.82 -10.78
C ILE A 15 1.13 12.00 -12.16
N ARG A 16 0.95 10.89 -12.88
CA ARG A 16 0.53 10.87 -14.28
C ARG A 16 -0.92 10.42 -14.35
N GLU A 17 -1.77 11.27 -14.92
CA GLU A 17 -3.17 10.95 -15.17
C GLU A 17 -3.26 9.98 -16.36
N VAL A 18 -3.98 8.87 -16.18
CA VAL A 18 -4.12 7.83 -17.19
C VAL A 18 -5.59 7.72 -17.60
N TRP A 19 -5.83 7.91 -18.88
CA TRP A 19 -7.10 7.87 -19.57
C TRP A 19 -7.03 6.87 -20.74
N ASN A 20 -8.14 6.70 -21.44
CA ASN A 20 -8.23 5.71 -22.52
C ASN A 20 -7.24 5.94 -23.67
N ASP A 21 -6.88 7.19 -23.93
CA ASP A 21 -6.01 7.60 -25.03
C ASP A 21 -4.51 7.42 -24.74
N ASN A 22 -4.09 7.44 -23.47
CA ASN A 22 -2.68 7.21 -23.08
C ASN A 22 -2.44 5.92 -22.28
N LEU A 23 -3.48 5.10 -22.04
CA LEU A 23 -3.39 3.86 -21.26
C LEU A 23 -2.23 2.95 -21.69
N GLU A 24 -2.13 2.66 -22.99
CA GLU A 24 -1.13 1.73 -23.53
C GLU A 24 0.30 2.28 -23.41
N GLU A 25 0.47 3.59 -23.56
CA GLU A 25 1.76 4.27 -23.44
C GLU A 25 2.26 4.21 -21.99
N GLU A 26 1.40 4.48 -21.02
CA GLU A 26 1.73 4.43 -19.60
C GLU A 26 2.00 2.99 -19.13
N PHE A 27 1.24 2.01 -19.63
CA PHE A 27 1.54 0.59 -19.39
C PHE A 27 2.86 0.13 -20.02
N ALA A 28 3.29 0.72 -21.14
CA ALA A 28 4.61 0.44 -21.70
C ALA A 28 5.73 0.91 -20.75
N LEU A 29 5.58 2.11 -20.16
CA LEU A 29 6.53 2.62 -19.16
C LEU A 29 6.58 1.73 -17.92
N ILE A 30 5.42 1.31 -17.38
CA ILE A 30 5.37 0.39 -16.23
C ILE A 30 6.09 -0.92 -16.53
N ARG A 31 5.84 -1.51 -17.71
CA ARG A 31 6.50 -2.76 -18.13
C ARG A 31 8.02 -2.63 -18.23
N GLU A 32 8.54 -1.47 -18.61
CA GLU A 32 9.99 -1.23 -18.70
C GLU A 32 10.65 -1.21 -17.31
N ILE A 33 9.93 -0.76 -16.28
CA ILE A 33 10.51 -0.52 -14.95
C ILE A 33 10.21 -1.61 -13.93
N VAL A 34 9.14 -2.41 -14.12
CA VAL A 34 8.63 -3.32 -13.08
C VAL A 34 9.63 -4.39 -12.63
N ASP A 35 10.51 -4.85 -13.53
CA ASP A 35 11.55 -5.84 -13.21
C ASP A 35 12.64 -5.27 -12.27
N ARG A 36 12.80 -3.95 -12.24
CA ARG A 36 13.78 -3.24 -11.40
C ARG A 36 13.15 -2.62 -10.17
N PHE A 37 11.89 -2.20 -10.27
CA PHE A 37 11.14 -1.54 -9.21
C PHE A 37 9.92 -2.40 -8.85
N ASN A 38 10.17 -3.45 -8.06
CA ASN A 38 9.20 -4.50 -7.75
C ASN A 38 8.32 -4.23 -6.52
N HIS A 39 8.30 -3.00 -6.01
CA HIS A 39 7.44 -2.60 -4.90
C HIS A 39 6.30 -1.74 -5.45
N VAL A 40 5.07 -2.18 -5.21
CA VAL A 40 3.85 -1.47 -5.63
C VAL A 40 3.09 -1.04 -4.39
N ALA A 41 2.76 0.25 -4.32
CA ALA A 41 1.79 0.79 -3.37
C ALA A 41 0.51 1.13 -4.13
N MET A 42 -0.63 0.90 -3.50
CA MET A 42 -1.93 1.05 -4.12
C MET A 42 -2.89 1.65 -3.12
N ASP A 43 -3.71 2.58 -3.62
CA ASP A 43 -4.89 3.12 -2.98
C ASP A 43 -6.00 3.24 -4.04
N THR A 44 -7.25 3.25 -3.60
CA THR A 44 -8.41 3.26 -4.49
C THR A 44 -9.51 4.14 -3.93
N GLU A 45 -10.11 4.96 -4.79
CA GLU A 45 -11.28 5.76 -4.47
C GLU A 45 -12.55 5.09 -5.06
N PHE A 46 -13.60 5.04 -4.26
CA PHE A 46 -14.90 4.51 -4.68
C PHE A 46 -16.00 5.54 -4.36
N PRO A 47 -17.15 5.52 -5.06
CA PRO A 47 -18.29 6.43 -4.79
C PRO A 47 -19.02 6.13 -3.46
N GLY A 48 -18.32 5.53 -2.48
CA GLY A 48 -18.86 5.10 -1.20
C GLY A 48 -19.46 3.70 -1.22
N VAL A 49 -20.05 3.32 -0.08
CA VAL A 49 -20.67 2.01 0.13
C VAL A 49 -22.17 2.12 -0.12
N VAL A 50 -22.65 1.47 -1.18
CA VAL A 50 -24.08 1.44 -1.52
C VAL A 50 -24.83 0.36 -0.74
N LEU A 51 -24.16 -0.78 -0.47
CA LEU A 51 -24.73 -1.91 0.26
C LEU A 51 -23.72 -2.40 1.30
N ARG A 52 -24.19 -2.63 2.54
CA ARG A 52 -23.41 -3.37 3.54
C ARG A 52 -23.81 -4.85 3.44
N PRO A 53 -22.90 -5.73 3.01
CA PRO A 53 -23.20 -7.16 2.98
C PRO A 53 -23.49 -7.64 4.40
N VAL A 54 -24.57 -8.40 4.57
CA VAL A 54 -24.92 -9.04 5.85
C VAL A 54 -24.52 -10.50 5.75
N GLY A 55 -23.49 -10.91 6.50
CA GLY A 55 -23.00 -12.30 6.55
C GLY A 55 -21.50 -12.43 6.30
N ASN A 56 -20.95 -13.61 6.60
CA ASN A 56 -19.54 -13.93 6.39
C ASN A 56 -19.29 -14.31 4.93
N PHE A 57 -18.89 -13.35 4.10
CA PHE A 57 -18.41 -13.61 2.75
C PHE A 57 -16.95 -14.06 2.82
N LYS A 58 -16.69 -15.33 2.49
CA LYS A 58 -15.32 -15.80 2.33
C LYS A 58 -14.80 -15.33 0.96
N ASN A 59 -13.90 -14.36 0.97
CA ASN A 59 -13.24 -13.83 -0.23
C ASN A 59 -12.11 -14.75 -0.75
N ILE A 60 -12.33 -16.08 -0.78
CA ILE A 60 -11.29 -17.08 -1.08
C ILE A 60 -10.64 -16.79 -2.44
N ARG A 61 -11.45 -16.63 -3.48
CA ARG A 61 -10.96 -16.34 -4.83
C ARG A 61 -10.14 -15.04 -4.92
N PHE A 62 -10.49 -14.04 -4.12
CA PHE A 62 -9.73 -12.79 -4.07
C PHE A 62 -8.36 -13.02 -3.42
N PHE A 63 -8.30 -13.73 -2.30
CA PHE A 63 -7.03 -14.07 -1.65
C PHE A 63 -6.17 -15.01 -2.51
N ASP A 64 -6.77 -15.93 -3.26
CA ASP A 64 -6.03 -16.79 -4.21
C ASP A 64 -5.33 -15.93 -5.27
N LEU A 65 -6.02 -14.94 -5.85
CA LEU A 65 -5.44 -14.04 -6.84
C LEU A 65 -4.36 -13.14 -6.23
N ILE A 66 -4.63 -12.55 -5.06
CA ILE A 66 -3.64 -11.73 -4.35
C ILE A 66 -2.38 -12.55 -4.05
N ASN A 67 -2.50 -13.77 -3.54
CA ASN A 67 -1.35 -14.62 -3.24
C ASN A 67 -0.61 -15.08 -4.51
N THR A 68 -1.32 -15.20 -5.64
CA THR A 68 -0.71 -15.56 -6.93
C THR A 68 0.12 -14.41 -7.51
N TYR A 69 -0.39 -13.17 -7.48
CA TYR A 69 0.26 -12.03 -8.12
C TYR A 69 1.14 -11.20 -7.16
N PHE A 70 0.77 -11.13 -5.89
CA PHE A 70 1.40 -10.33 -4.84
C PHE A 70 1.62 -11.18 -3.57
N PRO A 71 2.51 -12.18 -3.62
CA PRO A 71 2.74 -13.09 -2.49
C PRO A 71 3.27 -12.39 -1.24
N MET A 72 3.82 -11.18 -1.37
CA MET A 72 4.23 -10.33 -0.26
C MET A 72 3.40 -9.04 -0.29
N VAL A 73 2.29 -9.04 0.43
CA VAL A 73 1.39 -7.89 0.57
C VAL A 73 1.39 -7.39 2.01
N TYR A 74 1.40 -6.07 2.19
CA TYR A 74 1.33 -5.41 3.49
C TYR A 74 0.18 -4.43 3.52
N ASP A 75 -0.55 -4.44 4.62
CA ASP A 75 -1.58 -3.45 4.92
C ASP A 75 -1.07 -2.55 6.07
N ILE A 76 -0.93 -1.24 5.80
CA ILE A 76 -0.44 -0.27 6.80
C ILE A 76 -1.34 -0.26 8.04
N LYS A 77 -2.66 -0.35 7.86
CA LYS A 77 -3.62 -0.37 8.97
C LYS A 77 -3.44 -1.62 9.82
N HIS A 78 -3.12 -2.76 9.20
CA HIS A 78 -2.74 -3.97 9.93
C HIS A 78 -1.44 -3.78 10.71
N LEU A 79 -0.38 -3.26 10.08
CA LEU A 79 0.92 -3.02 10.72
C LEU A 79 0.80 -2.06 11.91
N MET A 80 0.01 -0.99 11.80
CA MET A 80 -0.22 -0.04 12.88
C MET A 80 -0.77 -0.71 14.16
N LYS A 81 -1.48 -1.85 14.07
CA LYS A 81 -1.96 -2.57 15.26
C LYS A 81 -0.83 -3.07 16.17
N PHE A 82 0.38 -3.22 15.62
CA PHE A 82 1.55 -3.69 16.35
C PHE A 82 2.47 -2.54 16.79
N CYS A 83 2.04 -1.29 16.57
CA CYS A 83 2.73 -0.09 17.02
C CYS A 83 1.91 0.57 18.13
N ASN A 84 2.42 0.58 19.36
CA ASN A 84 1.68 0.98 20.58
C ASN A 84 1.15 2.43 20.60
N SER A 85 1.47 3.26 19.61
CA SER A 85 1.14 4.69 19.57
C SER A 85 0.55 5.18 18.24
N LEU A 86 0.33 4.29 17.25
CA LEU A 86 -0.11 4.70 15.92
C LEU A 86 -1.59 4.38 15.70
N HIS A 87 -2.39 5.42 15.46
CA HIS A 87 -3.82 5.33 15.21
C HIS A 87 -4.28 6.40 14.22
N GLY A 88 -5.44 6.18 13.59
CA GLY A 88 -6.00 7.10 12.59
C GLY A 88 -5.95 6.53 11.17
N GLY A 89 -6.16 7.40 10.19
CA GLY A 89 -6.02 7.09 8.75
C GLY A 89 -4.63 7.46 8.22
N LEU A 90 -4.43 7.24 6.92
CA LEU A 90 -3.15 7.45 6.23
C LEU A 90 -2.57 8.85 6.45
N ASN A 91 -3.37 9.90 6.27
CA ASN A 91 -2.93 11.29 6.47
C ASN A 91 -2.32 11.54 7.87
N LYS A 92 -3.01 11.07 8.92
CA LYS A 92 -2.54 11.25 10.30
C LYS A 92 -1.26 10.46 10.55
N LEU A 93 -1.15 9.26 9.98
CA LEU A 93 0.08 8.49 10.09
C LEU A 93 1.25 9.18 9.36
N ALA A 94 1.02 9.70 8.15
CA ALA A 94 2.03 10.43 7.40
C ALA A 94 2.55 11.65 8.17
N GLU A 95 1.65 12.43 8.78
CA GLU A 95 2.01 13.56 9.65
C GLU A 95 2.89 13.11 10.83
N LEU A 96 2.51 12.03 11.53
CA LEU A 96 3.27 11.49 12.67
C LEU A 96 4.64 10.94 12.27
N LEU A 97 4.81 10.50 11.02
CA LEU A 97 6.07 9.97 10.49
C LEU A 97 6.86 11.01 9.70
N GLU A 98 6.43 12.28 9.72
CA GLU A 98 7.05 13.39 9.00
C GLU A 98 7.21 13.09 7.50
N VAL A 99 6.16 12.55 6.88
CA VAL A 99 6.08 12.28 5.45
C VAL A 99 5.24 13.36 4.79
N GLU A 100 5.87 14.13 3.89
CA GLU A 100 5.19 15.13 3.09
C GLU A 100 4.37 14.48 1.97
N ARG A 101 3.18 15.02 1.73
CA ARG A 101 2.30 14.60 0.63
C ARG A 101 2.68 15.32 -0.66
N ILE A 102 2.78 14.55 -1.74
CA ILE A 102 2.89 15.06 -3.10
C ILE A 102 1.57 14.75 -3.82
N GLY A 103 0.95 15.79 -4.40
CA GLY A 103 -0.33 15.68 -5.10
C GLY A 103 -1.55 15.99 -4.22
N VAL A 104 -2.74 15.87 -4.81
CA VAL A 104 -4.01 16.22 -4.17
C VAL A 104 -4.44 15.13 -3.18
N CYS A 105 -4.94 15.49 -2.01
CA CYS A 105 -5.48 14.52 -1.04
C CYS A 105 -6.78 13.89 -1.55
N HIS A 106 -7.03 12.62 -1.25
CA HIS A 106 -8.20 11.85 -1.72
C HIS A 106 -8.21 11.60 -3.23
N GLN A 107 -7.01 11.31 -3.76
CA GLN A 107 -6.81 10.85 -5.12
C GLN A 107 -5.89 9.64 -5.07
N ALA A 108 -6.34 8.54 -5.67
CA ALA A 108 -5.66 7.25 -5.64
C ALA A 108 -4.16 7.33 -5.99
N GLY A 109 -3.76 8.16 -6.96
CA GLY A 109 -2.35 8.33 -7.31
C GLY A 109 -1.50 8.95 -6.18
N SER A 110 -1.96 10.08 -5.65
CA SER A 110 -1.31 10.80 -4.53
C SER A 110 -1.31 9.96 -3.24
N ASP A 111 -2.42 9.29 -2.95
CA ASP A 111 -2.54 8.43 -1.77
C ASP A 111 -1.74 7.13 -1.89
N SER A 112 -1.59 6.55 -3.09
CA SER A 112 -0.66 5.43 -3.33
C SER A 112 0.79 5.84 -3.09
N LEU A 113 1.20 7.03 -3.55
CA LEU A 113 2.54 7.55 -3.32
C LEU A 113 2.78 7.81 -1.82
N LEU A 114 1.83 8.46 -1.14
CA LEU A 114 1.91 8.68 0.30
C LEU A 114 1.96 7.36 1.07
N THR A 115 1.19 6.36 0.65
CA THR A 115 1.21 4.99 1.20
C THR A 115 2.61 4.39 1.10
N SER A 116 3.26 4.46 -0.06
CA SER A 116 4.62 3.94 -0.26
C SER A 116 5.65 4.60 0.68
N CYS A 117 5.67 5.94 0.71
CA CYS A 117 6.61 6.69 1.54
C CYS A 117 6.37 6.44 3.03
N THR A 118 5.10 6.40 3.44
CA THR A 118 4.69 6.13 4.83
C THR A 118 5.07 4.72 5.25
N PHE A 119 4.85 3.71 4.40
CA PHE A 119 5.27 2.33 4.68
C PHE A 119 6.79 2.23 4.91
N LYS A 120 7.60 2.90 4.08
CA LYS A 120 9.06 2.88 4.24
C LYS A 120 9.49 3.44 5.59
N LYS A 121 8.97 4.61 5.98
CA LYS A 121 9.24 5.22 7.30
C LYS A 121 8.73 4.35 8.45
N LEU A 122 7.55 3.76 8.31
CA LEU A 122 6.97 2.86 9.31
C LEU A 122 7.86 1.63 9.52
N LYS A 123 8.29 0.99 8.43
CA LYS A 123 9.17 -0.18 8.42
C LYS A 123 10.51 0.10 9.09
N ASP A 124 11.13 1.23 8.76
CA ASP A 124 12.45 1.62 9.29
C ASP A 124 12.35 1.97 10.79
N ASN A 125 11.35 2.75 11.19
CA ASN A 125 11.24 3.27 12.55
C ASN A 125 10.67 2.27 13.57
N PHE A 126 9.74 1.40 13.18
CA PHE A 126 8.99 0.55 14.12
C PHE A 126 9.29 -0.95 13.98
N PHE A 127 9.83 -1.38 12.84
CA PHE A 127 10.03 -2.79 12.53
C PHE A 127 11.49 -3.16 12.29
N SER A 128 12.43 -2.22 12.52
CA SER A 128 13.87 -2.43 12.31
C SER A 128 14.20 -3.01 10.93
N GLY A 129 13.38 -2.67 9.92
CA GLY A 129 13.56 -3.17 8.56
C GLY A 129 12.99 -4.57 8.26
N SER A 130 12.36 -5.27 9.21
CA SER A 130 11.78 -6.61 9.01
C SER A 130 10.27 -6.63 9.29
N THR A 131 9.49 -6.85 8.24
CA THR A 131 8.00 -6.86 8.28
C THR A 131 7.40 -8.19 7.84
N GLU A 132 8.19 -9.16 7.42
CA GLU A 132 7.77 -10.37 6.70
C GLU A 132 6.75 -11.20 7.47
N LYS A 133 6.85 -11.23 8.80
CA LYS A 133 5.90 -11.95 9.68
C LYS A 133 4.48 -11.38 9.69
N TYR A 134 4.28 -10.17 9.15
CA TYR A 134 2.99 -9.48 9.06
C TYR A 134 2.41 -9.46 7.64
N ALA A 135 3.11 -10.08 6.68
CA ALA A 135 2.66 -10.12 5.29
C ALA A 135 1.39 -10.99 5.14
N GLY A 136 0.57 -10.68 4.12
CA GLY A 136 -0.58 -11.50 3.74
C GLY A 136 -1.88 -11.22 4.50
N VAL A 137 -1.88 -10.29 5.46
CA VAL A 137 -3.08 -9.91 6.22
C VAL A 137 -3.60 -8.55 5.78
N LEU A 138 -4.83 -8.53 5.27
CA LEU A 138 -5.54 -7.31 4.86
C LEU A 138 -6.58 -6.91 5.91
N TYR A 139 -6.51 -5.66 6.37
CA TYR A 139 -7.38 -5.15 7.42
C TYR A 139 -8.84 -5.16 6.97
N GLY A 140 -9.72 -5.78 7.76
CA GLY A 140 -11.14 -5.86 7.47
C GLY A 140 -11.55 -6.88 6.40
N LEU A 141 -10.60 -7.60 5.79
CA LEU A 141 -10.87 -8.61 4.76
C LEU A 141 -10.31 -9.99 5.07
N GLY A 142 -9.29 -10.10 5.95
CA GLY A 142 -8.68 -11.38 6.32
C GLY A 142 -9.59 -12.28 7.16
N VAL A 143 -9.44 -13.60 7.00
CA VAL A 143 -9.96 -14.58 7.95
C VAL A 143 -9.05 -14.52 9.18
N GLU A 144 -9.58 -14.19 10.35
CA GLU A 144 -8.85 -14.36 11.61
C GLU A 144 -8.60 -15.86 11.81
N ASN A 145 -7.46 -16.36 11.32
CA ASN A 145 -7.02 -17.72 11.59
C ASN A 145 -6.38 -17.78 12.98
N GLY A 146 -7.22 -17.78 14.03
CA GLY A 146 -6.93 -18.23 15.41
C GLY A 146 -5.95 -17.36 16.21
N GLN A 147 -5.82 -17.47 17.53
CA GLN A 147 -6.37 -18.39 18.53
C GLN A 147 -6.44 -17.59 19.85
N ASN A 148 -7.56 -17.66 20.57
CA ASN A 148 -7.48 -17.52 22.02
C ASN A 148 -6.70 -18.74 22.51
N ILE A 149 -5.42 -18.54 22.79
CA ILE A 149 -4.65 -19.47 23.60
C ILE A 149 -5.14 -19.21 25.03
N ASN A 150 -5.82 -20.20 25.61
CA ASN A 150 -6.19 -20.23 27.03
C ASN A 150 -4.96 -20.08 27.92
#